data_AF-A0A8B8BU53-F1
#
_entry.id   AF-A0A8B8BU53-F1
#
_cell.length_a   1.000
_cell.length_b   1.000
_cell.length_c   1.000
_cell.angle_alpha   90.00
_cell.angle_beta   90.00
_cell.angle_gamma   90.00
#
_symmetry.space_group_name_H-M   'P 1'
#
loop_
_entity.id
_entity.type
_entity.pdbx_description
1 polymer ?
#
loop_
_entity_poly.entity_id
_entity_poly.type
_entity_poly.pdbx_seq_one_letter_code
_entity_poly.pdbx_strand_id
1 'polypeptide(L)'
;MGRHYLLVCALLLLASWRVLGQLCTSANIQTVARVVFGEARGESSEGQLAVAYSIVNRVNHKGYPNTLNKVVYQKYGKIYQYNTLSEPAHDKAWADAKRRNTTEYRNAVKASGDALCGNVADPTGCATDYCAYDPCSATKSNKWWKATNKKKIGNHYFVCRVKA
;
A
#
# COMPACT_ATOMS: atom_id res chain seq x y z
N MET A 1 25.57 -6.25 -36.30
CA MET A 1 24.24 -6.35 -35.65
C MET A 1 24.45 -6.47 -34.15
N GLY A 2 23.78 -5.64 -33.34
CA GLY A 2 23.77 -5.79 -31.88
C GLY A 2 24.44 -4.64 -31.12
N ARG A 3 23.66 -3.60 -30.80
CA ARG A 3 23.94 -2.65 -29.70
C ARG A 3 22.75 -1.70 -29.45
N HIS A 4 21.55 -2.24 -29.20
CA HIS A 4 20.36 -1.42 -28.91
C HIS A 4 19.51 -1.89 -27.70
N TYR A 5 20.08 -2.61 -26.72
CA TYR A 5 19.31 -3.13 -25.57
C TYR A 5 19.80 -2.72 -24.17
N LEU A 6 20.78 -1.82 -24.05
CA LEU A 6 21.32 -1.43 -22.73
C LEU A 6 20.79 -0.09 -22.18
N LEU A 7 20.11 0.72 -22.99
CA LEU A 7 19.65 2.06 -22.58
C LEU A 7 18.20 2.12 -22.05
N VAL A 8 17.37 1.12 -22.36
CA VAL A 8 15.96 1.11 -21.93
C VAL A 8 15.80 0.72 -20.44
N CYS A 9 16.74 -0.06 -19.89
CA CYS A 9 16.65 -0.57 -18.52
C CYS A 9 16.98 0.49 -17.45
N ALA A 10 17.91 1.42 -17.74
CA ALA A 10 18.31 2.47 -16.79
C ALA A 10 17.27 3.60 -16.63
N LEU A 11 16.48 3.88 -17.68
CA LEU A 11 15.43 4.91 -17.64
C LEU A 11 14.20 4.49 -16.81
N LEU A 12 13.92 3.18 -16.73
CA LEU A 12 12.81 2.64 -15.91
C LEU A 12 13.15 2.63 -14.41
N LEU A 13 14.42 2.52 -14.04
CA LEU A 13 14.89 2.58 -12.65
C LEU A 13 14.90 4.01 -12.09
N LEU A 14 15.03 5.04 -12.94
CA LEU A 14 15.02 6.43 -12.51
C LEU A 14 13.61 7.01 -12.29
N ALA A 15 12.59 6.43 -12.93
CA ALA A 15 11.20 6.90 -12.79
C ALA A 15 10.56 6.46 -11.46
N SER A 16 10.91 5.28 -10.95
CA SER A 16 10.39 4.74 -9.69
C SER A 16 10.94 5.49 -8.46
N TRP A 17 12.19 5.96 -8.50
CA TRP A 17 12.77 6.77 -7.42
C TRP A 17 12.22 8.19 -7.34
N ARG A 18 11.75 8.78 -8.46
CA ARG A 18 11.19 10.14 -8.47
C ARG A 18 9.88 10.27 -7.70
N VAL A 19 9.07 9.21 -7.65
CA VAL A 19 7.80 9.26 -6.89
C VAL A 19 8.03 9.01 -5.39
N LEU A 20 8.96 8.12 -5.02
CA LEU A 20 9.26 7.80 -3.62
C LEU A 20 9.82 9.00 -2.83
N GLY A 21 10.71 9.78 -3.45
CA GLY A 21 11.24 11.00 -2.83
C GLY A 21 10.17 12.04 -2.49
N GLN A 22 9.05 12.06 -3.22
CA GLN A 22 7.94 12.99 -2.98
C GLN A 22 6.88 12.45 -2.00
N LEU A 23 6.85 11.13 -1.79
CA LEU A 23 5.95 10.50 -0.82
C LEU A 23 6.51 10.53 0.60
N CYS A 24 7.83 10.54 0.77
CA CYS A 24 8.54 10.53 2.05
C CYS A 24 8.43 11.86 2.83
N THR A 25 7.23 12.18 3.31
CA THR A 25 7.00 13.32 4.22
C THR A 25 6.37 12.84 5.52
N SER A 26 6.64 13.52 6.63
CA SER A 26 6.05 13.15 7.93
C SER A 26 4.51 13.14 7.88
N ALA A 27 3.89 14.05 7.11
CA ALA A 27 2.44 14.10 6.92
C ALA A 27 1.90 12.87 6.17
N ASN A 28 2.56 12.47 5.08
CA ASN A 28 2.19 11.28 4.32
C ASN A 28 2.41 10.00 5.14
N ILE A 29 3.53 9.91 5.87
CA ILE A 29 3.83 8.78 6.76
C ILE A 29 2.73 8.64 7.81
N GLN A 30 2.31 9.73 8.45
CA GLN A 30 1.22 9.68 9.44
C GLN A 30 -0.12 9.29 8.81
N THR A 31 -0.38 9.73 7.58
CA THR A 31 -1.61 9.39 6.84
C THR A 31 -1.64 7.89 6.51
N VAL A 32 -0.55 7.34 5.98
CA VAL A 32 -0.43 5.92 5.67
C VAL A 32 -0.38 5.07 6.93
N ALA A 33 0.28 5.53 7.98
CA ALA A 33 0.36 4.83 9.26
C ALA A 33 -1.01 4.66 9.92
N ARG A 34 -1.91 5.65 9.81
CA ARG A 34 -3.29 5.49 10.27
C ARG A 34 -4.01 4.36 9.53
N VAL A 35 -3.82 4.24 8.22
CA VAL A 35 -4.38 3.14 7.43
C VAL A 35 -3.75 1.80 7.82
N VAL A 36 -2.42 1.71 7.88
CA VAL A 36 -1.69 0.50 8.27
C VAL A 36 -2.09 0.04 9.68
N PHE A 37 -2.26 0.97 10.61
CA PHE A 37 -2.75 0.67 11.96
C PHE A 37 -4.18 0.12 11.95
N GLY A 38 -5.05 0.62 11.08
CA GLY A 38 -6.41 0.09 10.97
C GLY A 38 -6.47 -1.30 10.33
N GLU A 39 -5.74 -1.49 9.24
CA GLU A 39 -5.85 -2.67 8.37
C GLU A 39 -4.92 -3.81 8.80
N ALA A 40 -3.83 -3.52 9.52
CA ALA A 40 -2.78 -4.50 9.83
C ALA A 40 -2.19 -4.36 11.25
N ARG A 41 -2.88 -3.69 12.19
CA ARG A 41 -2.46 -3.78 13.61
C ARG A 41 -2.52 -5.24 14.07
N GLY A 42 -1.43 -5.71 14.67
CA GLY A 42 -1.28 -7.10 15.10
C GLY A 42 -0.64 -8.02 14.06
N GLU A 43 -0.47 -7.58 12.80
CA GLU A 43 0.31 -8.30 11.81
C GLU A 43 1.83 -8.15 12.07
N SER A 44 2.62 -9.05 11.50
CA SER A 44 4.09 -8.94 11.49
C SER A 44 4.56 -7.65 10.82
N SER A 45 5.81 -7.26 11.06
CA SER A 45 6.42 -6.10 10.39
C SER A 45 6.32 -6.19 8.86
N GLU A 46 6.46 -7.38 8.29
CA GLU A 46 6.31 -7.63 6.85
C GLU A 46 4.86 -7.45 6.38
N GLY A 47 3.86 -7.88 7.16
CA GLY A 47 2.44 -7.69 6.85
C GLY A 47 2.02 -6.22 6.86
N GLN A 48 2.50 -5.45 7.85
CA GLN A 48 2.29 -4.00 7.90
C GLN A 48 2.97 -3.28 6.74
N LEU A 49 4.19 -3.70 6.38
CA LEU A 49 4.92 -3.17 5.23
C LEU A 49 4.19 -3.47 3.92
N ALA A 50 3.62 -4.67 3.77
CA ALA A 50 2.85 -5.07 2.59
C ALA A 50 1.59 -4.20 2.40
N VAL A 51 0.86 -3.87 3.47
CA VAL A 51 -0.27 -2.93 3.40
C VAL A 51 0.21 -1.53 3.01
N ALA A 52 1.30 -1.04 3.58
CA ALA A 52 1.87 0.27 3.19
C ALA A 52 2.25 0.31 1.70
N TYR A 53 2.90 -0.75 1.21
CA TYR A 53 3.27 -0.86 -0.21
C TYR A 53 2.05 -0.93 -1.13
N SER A 54 0.92 -1.51 -0.70
CA SER A 54 -0.31 -1.48 -1.50
C SER A 54 -0.77 -0.06 -1.84
N ILE A 55 -0.54 0.91 -0.95
CA ILE A 55 -0.84 2.33 -1.17
C ILE A 55 0.18 2.94 -2.15
N VAL A 56 1.48 2.69 -1.93
CA VAL A 56 2.55 3.17 -2.81
C VAL A 56 2.34 2.66 -4.25
N ASN A 57 2.03 1.38 -4.38
CA ASN A 57 1.77 0.72 -5.66
C ASN A 57 0.53 1.31 -6.35
N ARG A 58 -0.54 1.62 -5.61
CA ARG A 58 -1.69 2.35 -6.16
C ARG A 58 -1.30 3.73 -6.68
N VAL A 59 -0.55 4.53 -5.92
CA VAL A 59 -0.09 5.86 -6.39
C VAL A 59 0.72 5.76 -7.69
N ASN A 60 1.51 4.70 -7.84
CA ASN A 60 2.36 4.46 -9.01
C ASN A 60 1.65 3.77 -10.18
N HIS A 61 0.45 3.25 -10.00
CA HIS A 61 -0.24 2.43 -10.98
C HIS A 61 -1.25 3.24 -11.79
N LYS A 62 -1.15 3.18 -13.12
CA LYS A 62 -1.98 3.98 -14.06
C LYS A 62 -3.50 3.81 -13.91
N GLY A 63 -3.94 2.71 -13.33
CA GLY A 63 -5.35 2.41 -13.05
C GLY A 63 -5.91 3.07 -11.78
N TYR A 64 -5.10 3.80 -11.02
CA TYR A 64 -5.48 4.43 -9.75
C TYR A 64 -5.14 5.93 -9.77
N PRO A 65 -5.66 6.71 -8.81
CA PRO A 65 -5.23 8.08 -8.64
C PRO A 65 -3.73 8.19 -8.36
N ASN A 66 -3.08 9.21 -8.91
CA ASN A 66 -1.62 9.40 -8.85
C ASN A 66 -1.14 10.26 -7.66
N THR A 67 -1.95 10.42 -6.62
CA THR A 67 -1.56 11.15 -5.40
C THR A 67 -2.02 10.39 -4.17
N LEU A 68 -1.24 10.45 -3.09
CA LEU A 68 -1.50 9.70 -1.85
C LEU A 68 -2.87 10.03 -1.26
N ASN A 69 -3.25 11.31 -1.18
CA ASN A 69 -4.56 11.70 -0.66
C ASN A 69 -5.71 11.12 -1.51
N LYS A 70 -5.61 11.16 -2.84
CA LYS A 70 -6.67 10.60 -3.70
C LYS A 70 -6.74 9.07 -3.60
N VAL A 71 -5.64 8.38 -3.34
CA VAL A 71 -5.62 6.92 -3.11
C VAL A 71 -6.19 6.56 -1.74
N VAL A 72 -5.69 7.18 -0.67
CA VAL A 72 -6.10 6.89 0.71
C VAL A 72 -7.58 7.20 0.92
N TYR A 73 -8.05 8.33 0.39
CA TYR A 73 -9.45 8.76 0.54
C TYR A 73 -10.33 8.37 -0.66
N GLN A 74 -9.88 7.44 -1.51
CA GLN A 74 -10.70 6.93 -2.60
C GLN A 74 -11.98 6.29 -2.05
N LYS A 75 -13.12 6.60 -2.67
CA LYS A 75 -14.42 6.01 -2.34
C LYS A 75 -14.96 5.18 -3.49
N TYR A 76 -15.64 4.09 -3.14
CA TYR A 76 -16.51 3.35 -4.03
C TYR A 76 -17.95 3.53 -3.53
N GLY A 77 -18.71 4.39 -4.22
CA GLY A 77 -19.98 4.89 -3.68
C GLY A 77 -19.76 5.74 -2.43
N LYS A 78 -20.38 5.33 -1.31
CA LYS A 78 -20.27 6.05 -0.02
C LYS A 78 -19.14 5.53 0.88
N ILE A 79 -18.48 4.43 0.52
CA ILE A 79 -17.54 3.70 1.38
C ILE A 79 -16.10 4.00 0.94
N TYR A 80 -15.22 4.30 1.90
CA TYR A 80 -13.79 4.41 1.64
C TYR A 80 -13.18 3.06 1.28
N GLN A 81 -12.22 3.06 0.37
CA GLN A 81 -11.46 1.87 0.01
C GLN A 81 -10.72 1.26 1.21
N TYR A 82 -10.32 2.07 2.18
CA TYR A 82 -9.80 1.60 3.47
C TYR A 82 -10.86 1.85 4.54
N ASN A 83 -11.56 0.81 4.97
CA ASN A 83 -12.76 0.96 5.81
C ASN A 83 -12.43 1.58 7.17
N THR A 84 -11.19 1.42 7.66
CA THR A 84 -10.71 2.09 8.88
C THR A 84 -10.89 3.61 8.88
N LEU A 85 -11.05 4.26 7.72
CA LEU A 85 -11.26 5.72 7.62
C LEU A 85 -12.74 6.12 7.81
N SER A 86 -13.66 5.16 7.76
CA SER A 86 -15.11 5.38 7.95
C SER A 86 -15.56 5.19 9.39
N GLU A 87 -14.71 4.65 10.27
CA GLU A 87 -15.09 4.15 11.59
C GLU A 87 -14.58 5.04 12.73
N PRO A 88 -15.45 5.75 13.48
CA PRO A 88 -15.01 6.62 14.58
C PRO A 88 -14.21 5.89 15.68
N ALA A 89 -14.48 4.61 15.88
CA ALA A 89 -13.73 3.77 16.82
C ALA A 89 -12.26 3.60 16.42
N HIS A 90 -11.98 3.53 15.11
CA HIS A 90 -10.60 3.49 14.59
C HIS A 90 -9.88 4.81 14.81
N ASP A 91 -10.57 5.94 14.67
CA ASP A 91 -9.99 7.27 14.93
C ASP A 91 -9.60 7.47 16.38
N LYS A 92 -10.50 7.07 17.29
CA LYS A 92 -10.20 7.05 18.72
C LYS A 92 -9.00 6.14 19.03
N ALA A 93 -9.00 4.92 18.49
CA ALA A 93 -7.92 3.96 18.72
C ALA A 93 -6.56 4.48 18.21
N TRP A 94 -6.51 5.07 17.02
CA TRP A 94 -5.32 5.69 16.46
C TRP A 94 -4.83 6.88 17.32
N ALA A 95 -5.74 7.79 17.70
CA ALA A 95 -5.40 8.94 18.53
C ALA A 95 -4.87 8.53 19.91
N ASP A 96 -5.49 7.52 20.54
CA ASP A 96 -5.07 6.96 21.82
C ASP A 96 -3.71 6.27 21.72
N ALA A 97 -3.48 5.49 20.65
CA ALA A 97 -2.20 4.80 20.42
C ALA A 97 -1.06 5.80 20.16
N LYS A 98 -1.34 6.87 19.38
CA LYS A 98 -0.42 7.97 19.13
C LYS A 98 -0.08 8.73 20.41
N ARG A 99 -1.07 9.13 21.20
CA ARG A 99 -0.88 9.84 22.48
C ARG A 99 -0.01 9.04 23.46
N ARG A 100 -0.27 7.73 23.56
CA ARG A 100 0.49 6.82 24.43
C ARG A 100 1.78 6.30 23.80
N ASN A 101 2.06 6.68 22.55
CA ASN A 101 3.19 6.20 21.76
C ASN A 101 3.36 4.67 21.82
N THR A 102 2.29 3.91 21.59
CA THR A 102 2.32 2.45 21.76
C THR A 102 3.19 1.76 20.71
N THR A 103 3.58 0.51 20.96
CA THR A 103 4.40 -0.27 20.02
C THR A 103 3.69 -0.45 18.67
N GLU A 104 2.38 -0.67 18.67
CA GLU A 104 1.58 -0.81 17.45
C GLU A 104 1.56 0.48 16.62
N TYR A 105 1.45 1.64 17.27
CA TYR A 105 1.56 2.94 16.61
C TYR A 105 2.95 3.12 15.98
N ARG A 106 4.03 2.84 16.73
CA ARG A 106 5.40 2.97 16.23
C ARG A 106 5.67 2.00 15.06
N ASN A 107 5.16 0.77 15.12
CA ASN A 107 5.31 -0.22 14.06
C ASN A 107 4.61 0.24 12.77
N ALA A 108 3.38 0.75 12.87
CA ALA A 108 2.65 1.26 11.70
C ALA A 108 3.35 2.48 11.08
N VAL A 109 3.86 3.40 11.91
CA VAL A 109 4.67 4.56 11.46
C VAL A 109 5.95 4.10 10.79
N LYS A 110 6.67 3.13 11.36
CA LYS A 110 7.89 2.57 10.79
C LYS A 110 7.62 1.92 9.43
N ALA A 111 6.66 1.01 9.34
CA ALA A 111 6.31 0.33 8.09
C ALA A 111 5.90 1.32 6.98
N SER A 112 5.16 2.37 7.36
CA SER A 112 4.77 3.44 6.43
C SER A 112 5.95 4.25 5.94
N GLY A 113 6.88 4.61 6.84
CA GLY A 113 8.13 5.27 6.48
C GLY A 113 8.99 4.40 5.57
N ASP A 114 9.13 3.11 5.91
CA ASP A 114 9.93 2.16 5.14
C ASP A 114 9.43 2.03 3.70
N ALA A 115 8.11 1.95 3.49
CA ALA A 115 7.52 1.89 2.16
C ALA A 115 7.61 3.23 1.40
N LEU A 116 7.19 4.33 2.03
CA LEU A 116 7.11 5.64 1.35
C LEU A 116 8.48 6.23 1.02
N CYS A 117 9.47 5.99 1.87
CA CYS A 117 10.84 6.46 1.68
C CYS A 117 11.71 5.46 0.91
N GLY A 118 11.21 4.24 0.67
CA GLY A 118 11.95 3.19 -0.02
C GLY A 118 13.12 2.63 0.79
N ASN A 119 13.02 2.61 2.12
CA ASN A 119 14.07 2.08 2.99
C ASN A 119 14.14 0.55 2.96
N VAL A 120 13.02 -0.11 2.65
CA VAL A 120 12.89 -1.58 2.62
C VAL A 120 12.16 -1.96 1.34
N ALA A 121 12.57 -3.03 0.65
CA ALA A 121 11.93 -3.47 -0.58
C ALA A 121 10.47 -3.92 -0.39
N ASP A 122 9.65 -3.80 -1.44
CA ASP A 122 8.25 -4.25 -1.44
C ASP A 122 8.15 -5.79 -1.33
N PRO A 123 7.64 -6.35 -0.21
CA PRO A 123 7.51 -7.80 -0.06
C PRO A 123 6.43 -8.39 -0.99
N THR A 124 5.46 -7.57 -1.41
CA THR A 124 4.39 -7.97 -2.34
C THR A 124 4.85 -7.98 -3.79
N GLY A 125 5.82 -7.12 -4.13
CA GLY A 125 6.37 -6.89 -5.46
C GLY A 125 5.55 -5.94 -6.35
N CYS A 126 4.22 -5.99 -6.29
CA CYS A 126 3.36 -5.10 -7.08
C CYS A 126 1.91 -5.00 -6.58
N ALA A 127 1.60 -5.48 -5.37
CA ALA A 127 0.20 -5.65 -4.98
C ALA A 127 -0.50 -4.31 -4.88
N THR A 128 -1.70 -4.23 -5.47
CA THR A 128 -2.59 -3.06 -5.36
C THR A 128 -3.81 -3.39 -4.52
N ASP A 129 -4.05 -4.65 -4.21
CA ASP A 129 -5.24 -5.12 -3.50
C ASP A 129 -4.90 -6.31 -2.62
N TYR A 130 -5.66 -6.46 -1.54
CA TYR A 130 -5.51 -7.57 -0.61
C TYR A 130 -6.83 -7.92 0.07
N CYS A 131 -6.83 -9.06 0.75
CA CYS A 131 -8.00 -9.56 1.48
C CYS A 131 -7.60 -10.49 2.61
N ALA A 132 -8.35 -10.50 3.71
CA ALA A 132 -8.10 -11.41 4.84
C ALA A 132 -8.42 -12.88 4.53
N TYR A 133 -9.17 -13.15 3.45
CA TYR A 133 -9.49 -14.49 2.98
C TYR A 133 -9.43 -14.55 1.46
N ASP A 134 -9.14 -15.73 0.93
CA ASP A 134 -9.07 -15.98 -0.51
C ASP A 134 -9.92 -17.22 -0.86
N PRO A 135 -10.81 -17.14 -1.86
CA PRO A 135 -10.97 -16.02 -2.77
C PRO A 135 -12.01 -15.01 -2.29
N CYS A 136 -11.69 -13.72 -2.40
CA CYS A 136 -12.64 -12.63 -2.20
C CYS A 136 -12.72 -11.75 -3.47
N SER A 137 -13.62 -10.77 -3.50
CA SER A 137 -13.77 -9.88 -4.68
C SER A 137 -12.46 -9.20 -5.05
N ALA A 138 -11.60 -8.90 -4.06
CA ALA A 138 -10.35 -8.22 -4.28
C ALA A 138 -9.30 -9.07 -4.98
N THR A 139 -9.32 -10.39 -4.74
CA THR A 139 -8.31 -11.37 -5.19
C THR A 139 -8.76 -12.22 -6.38
N LYS A 140 -9.99 -12.01 -6.88
CA LYS A 140 -10.54 -12.67 -8.07
C LYS A 140 -10.35 -11.81 -9.32
N SER A 141 -9.97 -12.47 -10.43
CA SER A 141 -10.02 -11.90 -11.78
C SER A 141 -11.46 -11.73 -12.25
N ASN A 142 -11.71 -10.75 -13.12
CA ASN A 142 -12.99 -10.56 -13.80
C ASN A 142 -12.77 -9.98 -15.21
N LYS A 143 -13.85 -9.56 -15.88
CA LYS A 143 -13.80 -9.04 -17.25
C LYS A 143 -12.99 -7.73 -17.43
N TRP A 144 -12.66 -7.03 -16.36
CA TRP A 144 -11.96 -5.74 -16.39
C TRP A 144 -10.51 -5.83 -15.91
N TRP A 145 -10.20 -6.77 -15.01
CA TRP A 145 -8.86 -6.97 -14.48
C TRP A 145 -8.53 -8.44 -14.21
N LYS A 146 -7.23 -8.74 -14.24
CA LYS A 146 -6.67 -10.01 -13.77
C LYS A 146 -5.94 -9.80 -12.45
N ALA A 147 -6.16 -10.69 -11.50
CA ALA A 147 -5.38 -10.79 -10.27
C ALA A 147 -4.20 -11.74 -10.50
N THR A 148 -2.97 -11.22 -10.39
CA THR A 148 -1.73 -11.95 -10.63
C THR A 148 -0.79 -11.84 -9.44
N ASN A 149 0.31 -12.61 -9.43
CA ASN A 149 1.35 -12.59 -8.39
C ASN A 149 0.77 -12.63 -6.96
N LYS A 150 -0.13 -13.60 -6.73
CA LYS A 150 -0.79 -13.76 -5.43
C LYS A 150 0.24 -14.20 -4.39
N LYS A 151 0.29 -13.49 -3.26
CA LYS A 151 1.14 -13.84 -2.10
C LYS A 151 0.33 -13.79 -0.82
N LYS A 152 0.55 -14.74 0.09
CA LYS A 152 0.03 -14.68 1.46
C LYS A 152 1.13 -14.13 2.37
N ILE A 153 0.86 -13.01 3.03
CA ILE A 153 1.77 -12.39 4.01
C ILE A 153 0.94 -12.13 5.26
N GLY A 154 1.31 -12.79 6.35
CA GLY A 154 0.47 -12.84 7.55
C GLY A 154 -0.92 -13.40 7.24
N ASN A 155 -1.95 -12.68 7.68
CA ASN A 155 -3.35 -13.05 7.49
C ASN A 155 -3.96 -12.53 6.18
N HIS A 156 -3.19 -11.83 5.34
CA HIS A 156 -3.67 -11.24 4.11
C HIS A 156 -3.16 -11.95 2.85
N TYR A 157 -4.02 -12.03 1.84
CA TYR A 157 -3.70 -12.44 0.48
C TYR A 157 -3.60 -11.19 -0.39
N PHE A 158 -2.39 -10.87 -0.85
CA PHE A 158 -2.08 -9.73 -1.70
C PHE A 158 -2.05 -10.14 -3.17
N VAL A 159 -2.56 -9.30 -4.07
CA VAL A 159 -2.53 -9.52 -5.52
C VAL A 159 -2.17 -8.24 -6.29
N CYS A 160 -1.51 -8.41 -7.43
CA CYS A 160 -1.30 -7.35 -8.40
C CYS A 160 -2.48 -7.34 -9.37
N ARG A 161 -3.20 -6.22 -9.47
CA ARG A 161 -4.22 -6.07 -10.51
C ARG A 161 -3.62 -5.50 -11.77
N VAL A 162 -3.80 -6.23 -12.86
CA VAL A 162 -3.46 -5.77 -14.21
C VAL A 162 -4.73 -5.71 -15.06
N LYS A 163 -4.74 -4.85 -16.09
CA LYS A 163 -5.84 -4.80 -17.06
C LYS A 163 -6.03 -6.19 -17.69
N ALA A 164 -7.29 -6.63 -17.81
CA ALA A 164 -7.63 -7.93 -18.38
C ALA A 164 -7.19 -8.06 -19.85
#